data_AF-A0AA43DAF4-F1
#
_entry.id   AF-A0AA43DAF4-F1
#
_cell.length_a   1.000
_cell.length_b   1.000
_cell.length_c   1.000
_cell.angle_alpha   90.00
_cell.angle_beta   90.00
_cell.angle_gamma   90.00
#
_symmetry.space_group_name_H-M   'P 1'
#
loop_
_entity.id
_entity.type
_entity.pdbx_description
1 polymer ?
#
loop_
_entity_poly.entity_id
_entity_poly.type
_entity_poly.pdbx_seq_one_letter_code
_entity_poly.pdbx_strand_id
1 'polypeptide(L)'
;MHILIGCADARDLSQVQLDAEAKVEEEFRLQGIEVEFHVIRAAGSFVSPDVVMDIKRTFEQAQRSNNENIAMRYYVHIQTHGHLTEDSQSSYISHVHDLYIVDGSPLNCGMLGASAVAVEIEEMIVEEQPEIQVRGKKYKIINDTQIKMMLKEVYAYDGYLAGDWITSIDLLRTHPRHQRTLLEKAIAGDPELKVLEIQITCGIQDYALHALIRVDDGEPHVPFWDAVQLEIRKHAKNDRKGKELLIDQSKKQKPLAGLLSMSDPRQTSRRYAANYYMKLKEIEHTGDYLPNTVFNMTGTSFDIPHTPFGPYVIAGFYYSIKHLGLTDQMVMGYDQNQTTRILQKISNDPIMNMFVKKFKVNLIQVNQIDLV
;
A
#
# COMPACT_ATOMS: atom_id res chain seq x y z
N MET A 1 -14.47 9.60 -8.30
CA MET A 1 -13.90 8.54 -7.44
C MET A 1 -12.45 8.32 -7.83
N HIS A 2 -11.57 8.29 -6.83
CA HIS A 2 -10.13 8.16 -6.98
C HIS A 2 -9.64 7.01 -6.11
N ILE A 3 -8.70 6.21 -6.65
CA ILE A 3 -7.98 5.18 -5.91
C ILE A 3 -6.49 5.43 -6.07
N LEU A 4 -5.78 5.67 -4.98
CA LEU A 4 -4.32 5.71 -4.97
C LEU A 4 -3.77 4.33 -4.60
N ILE A 5 -2.98 3.76 -5.50
CA ILE A 5 -2.14 2.59 -5.24
C ILE A 5 -0.77 3.14 -4.82
N GLY A 6 -0.58 3.21 -3.51
CA GLY A 6 0.63 3.74 -2.87
C GLY A 6 1.45 2.64 -2.21
N CYS A 7 2.70 2.95 -1.88
CA CYS A 7 3.56 2.03 -1.16
C CYS A 7 3.08 1.87 0.29
N ALA A 8 3.35 0.71 0.89
CA ALA A 8 3.17 0.47 2.33
C ALA A 8 4.10 1.31 3.23
N ASP A 9 5.01 2.09 2.62
CA ASP A 9 6.03 2.89 3.27
C ASP A 9 5.44 3.81 4.36
N ALA A 10 6.09 3.83 5.53
CA ALA A 10 5.68 4.58 6.72
C ALA A 10 5.66 6.11 6.49
N ARG A 11 6.35 6.58 5.44
CA ARG A 11 6.49 7.98 5.04
C ARG A 11 5.44 8.41 4.03
N ASP A 12 4.72 7.48 3.40
CA ASP A 12 3.79 7.78 2.30
C ASP A 12 2.46 8.42 2.74
N LEU A 13 2.41 8.95 3.96
CA LEU A 13 1.34 9.82 4.46
C LEU A 13 1.99 10.88 5.37
N SER A 14 1.50 12.11 5.28
CA SER A 14 1.89 13.21 6.17
C SER A 14 0.68 14.07 6.49
N GLN A 15 0.72 14.85 7.57
CA GLN A 15 -0.32 15.82 7.86
C GLN A 15 -0.48 16.85 6.72
N VAL A 16 0.63 17.26 6.07
CA VAL A 16 0.61 18.16 4.90
C VAL A 16 -0.25 17.59 3.77
N GLN A 17 -0.16 16.28 3.52
CA GLN A 17 -0.99 15.62 2.51
C GLN A 17 -2.46 15.60 2.91
N LEU A 18 -2.77 15.25 4.17
CA LEU A 18 -4.14 15.22 4.67
C LEU A 18 -4.80 16.61 4.61
N ASP A 19 -4.07 17.66 4.96
CA ASP A 19 -4.56 19.05 4.93
C ASP A 19 -4.80 19.52 3.49
N ALA A 20 -3.89 19.19 2.57
CA ALA A 20 -4.04 19.51 1.15
C ALA A 20 -5.23 18.79 0.52
N GLU A 21 -5.41 17.50 0.80
CA GLU A 21 -6.54 16.70 0.34
C GLU A 21 -7.86 17.29 0.85
N ALA A 22 -7.99 17.53 2.16
CA ALA A 22 -9.20 18.08 2.76
C ALA A 22 -9.55 19.47 2.20
N LYS A 23 -8.55 20.32 1.96
CA LYS A 23 -8.74 21.64 1.37
C LYS A 23 -9.26 21.54 -0.07
N VAL A 24 -8.63 20.73 -0.92
CA VAL A 24 -9.01 20.61 -2.33
C VAL A 24 -10.36 19.89 -2.46
N GLU A 25 -10.64 18.90 -1.62
CA GLU A 25 -11.95 18.25 -1.54
C GLU A 25 -13.06 19.26 -1.26
N GLU A 26 -12.85 20.17 -0.29
CA GLU A 26 -13.80 21.25 -0.01
C GLU A 26 -13.99 22.20 -1.21
N GLU A 27 -12.91 22.56 -1.92
CA GLU A 27 -12.99 23.40 -3.13
C GLU A 27 -13.80 22.75 -4.25
N PHE A 28 -13.69 21.42 -4.42
CA PHE A 28 -14.50 20.66 -5.37
C PHE A 28 -15.96 20.51 -4.91
N ARG A 29 -16.17 20.30 -3.61
CA ARG A 29 -17.51 20.23 -3.01
C ARG A 29 -18.29 21.52 -3.22
N LEU A 30 -17.62 22.67 -3.08
CA LEU A 30 -18.20 24.00 -3.37
C LEU A 30 -18.59 24.18 -4.85
N GLN A 31 -17.99 23.42 -5.76
CA GLN A 31 -18.35 23.38 -7.18
C GLN A 31 -19.43 22.34 -7.49
N GLY A 32 -19.98 21.67 -6.47
CA GLY A 32 -20.97 20.60 -6.64
C GLY A 32 -20.38 19.27 -7.10
N ILE A 33 -19.07 19.06 -6.93
CA ILE A 33 -18.38 17.81 -7.26
C ILE A 33 -18.03 17.08 -5.96
N GLU A 34 -18.60 15.89 -5.77
CA GLU A 34 -18.23 15.01 -4.67
C GLU A 34 -17.02 14.16 -5.06
N VAL A 35 -16.01 14.12 -4.17
CA VAL A 35 -14.78 13.36 -4.38
C VAL A 35 -14.69 12.28 -3.31
N GLU A 36 -14.64 11.03 -3.77
CA GLU A 36 -14.33 9.88 -2.92
C GLU A 36 -12.90 9.41 -3.23
N PHE A 37 -12.03 9.34 -2.22
CA PHE A 37 -10.60 9.04 -2.38
C PHE A 37 -10.14 7.87 -1.51
N HIS A 38 -9.94 6.72 -2.14
CA HIS A 38 -9.45 5.52 -1.48
C HIS A 38 -7.96 5.35 -1.63
N VAL A 39 -7.34 4.65 -0.68
CA VAL A 39 -5.93 4.27 -0.80
C VAL A 39 -5.75 2.78 -0.58
N ILE A 40 -5.10 2.14 -1.55
CA ILE A 40 -4.61 0.77 -1.49
C ILE A 40 -3.10 0.83 -1.26
N ARG A 41 -2.66 0.29 -0.11
CA ARG A 41 -1.26 0.20 0.29
C ARG A 41 -0.71 -1.17 -0.07
N ALA A 42 0.03 -1.21 -1.18
CA ALA A 42 0.72 -2.40 -1.67
C ALA A 42 2.23 -2.17 -1.58
N ALA A 43 2.99 -3.15 -1.07
CA ALA A 43 4.45 -3.02 -1.03
C ALA A 43 4.99 -2.76 -2.44
N GLY A 44 5.77 -1.69 -2.63
CA GLY A 44 6.31 -1.31 -3.95
C GLY A 44 5.27 -0.88 -4.98
N SER A 45 4.00 -0.71 -4.59
CA SER A 45 2.90 -0.34 -5.48
C SER A 45 2.73 -1.31 -6.66
N PHE A 46 3.03 -2.59 -6.45
CA PHE A 46 2.82 -3.64 -7.45
C PHE A 46 1.32 -3.83 -7.73
N VAL A 47 0.96 -3.89 -9.01
CA VAL A 47 -0.40 -4.18 -9.46
C VAL A 47 -0.52 -5.70 -9.66
N SER A 48 -0.77 -6.38 -8.55
CA SER A 48 -1.05 -7.82 -8.51
C SER A 48 -2.55 -8.10 -8.64
N PRO A 49 -2.98 -9.36 -8.89
CA PRO A 49 -4.39 -9.71 -9.04
C PRO A 49 -5.27 -9.31 -7.84
N ASP A 50 -4.74 -9.34 -6.62
CA ASP A 50 -5.41 -8.87 -5.41
C ASP A 50 -5.63 -7.35 -5.41
N VAL A 51 -4.66 -6.56 -5.88
CA VAL A 51 -4.83 -5.11 -6.05
C VAL A 51 -5.89 -4.80 -7.11
N VAL A 52 -5.92 -5.53 -8.23
CA VAL A 52 -6.98 -5.38 -9.25
C VAL A 52 -8.35 -5.72 -8.68
N MET A 53 -8.45 -6.78 -7.87
CA MET A 53 -9.69 -7.16 -7.20
C MET A 53 -10.13 -6.11 -6.18
N ASP A 54 -9.19 -5.51 -5.45
CA ASP A 54 -9.46 -4.42 -4.52
C ASP A 54 -10.04 -3.21 -5.27
N ILE A 55 -9.40 -2.76 -6.36
CA ILE A 55 -9.92 -1.68 -7.23
C ILE A 55 -11.36 -1.96 -7.65
N LYS A 56 -11.61 -3.18 -8.14
CA LYS A 56 -12.93 -3.61 -8.60
C LYS A 56 -13.98 -3.52 -7.50
N ARG A 57 -13.69 -4.08 -6.33
CA ARG A 57 -14.60 -4.05 -5.18
C ARG A 57 -14.86 -2.63 -4.69
N THR A 58 -13.83 -1.78 -4.67
CA THR A 58 -13.99 -0.38 -4.31
C THR A 58 -14.95 0.32 -5.28
N PHE A 59 -14.74 0.16 -6.60
CA PHE A 59 -15.65 0.73 -7.61
C PHE A 59 -17.07 0.19 -7.50
N GLU A 60 -17.25 -1.12 -7.33
CA GLU A 60 -18.57 -1.73 -7.12
C GLU A 60 -19.26 -1.17 -5.87
N GLN A 61 -18.53 -0.98 -4.78
CA GLN A 61 -19.08 -0.44 -3.54
C GLN A 61 -19.54 1.01 -3.73
N ALA A 62 -18.71 1.85 -4.34
CA ALA A 62 -19.07 3.24 -4.63
C ALA A 62 -20.29 3.34 -5.56
N GLN A 63 -20.35 2.49 -6.59
CA GLN A 63 -21.52 2.42 -7.49
C GLN A 63 -22.81 2.04 -6.75
N ARG A 64 -22.74 1.11 -5.81
CA ARG A 64 -23.90 0.70 -4.99
C ARG A 64 -24.33 1.78 -4.00
N SER A 65 -23.38 2.56 -3.49
CA SER A 65 -23.65 3.67 -2.57
C SER A 65 -24.09 4.95 -3.27
N ASN A 66 -23.84 5.08 -4.57
CA ASN A 66 -24.22 6.24 -5.35
C ASN A 66 -25.72 6.27 -5.64
N ASN A 67 -26.33 7.45 -5.51
CA ASN A 67 -27.70 7.66 -5.98
C ASN A 67 -27.71 7.62 -7.52
N GLU A 68 -28.70 6.94 -8.12
CA GLU A 68 -28.77 6.61 -9.56
C GLU A 68 -28.65 7.79 -10.55
N ASN A 69 -28.62 9.04 -10.07
CA ASN A 69 -28.61 10.26 -10.89
C ASN A 69 -27.27 11.00 -10.96
N ILE A 70 -26.20 10.55 -10.28
CA ILE A 70 -24.90 11.26 -10.30
C ILE A 70 -23.91 10.52 -11.20
N ALA A 71 -23.44 11.18 -12.25
CA ALA A 71 -22.41 10.65 -13.13
C ALA A 71 -21.07 10.51 -12.39
N MET A 72 -20.48 9.31 -12.42
CA MET A 72 -19.22 9.00 -11.73
C MET A 72 -18.07 8.87 -12.73
N ARG A 73 -16.92 9.47 -12.39
CA ARG A 73 -15.65 9.28 -13.11
C ARG A 73 -14.68 8.50 -12.23
N TYR A 74 -13.92 7.60 -12.84
CA TYR A 74 -13.05 6.65 -12.15
C TYR A 74 -11.59 6.94 -12.47
N TYR A 75 -10.81 7.16 -11.42
CA TYR A 75 -9.38 7.44 -11.51
C TYR A 75 -8.59 6.46 -10.66
N VAL A 76 -7.50 5.94 -11.23
CA VAL A 76 -6.50 5.17 -10.48
C VAL A 76 -5.14 5.84 -10.59
N HIS A 77 -4.48 6.02 -9.45
CA HIS A 77 -3.19 6.69 -9.34
C HIS A 77 -2.16 5.67 -8.86
N ILE A 78 -1.18 5.34 -9.71
CA ILE A 78 -0.07 4.47 -9.32
C ILE A 78 1.08 5.34 -8.85
N GLN A 79 1.35 5.32 -7.55
CA GLN A 79 2.41 6.10 -6.94
C GLN A 79 3.46 5.17 -6.34
N THR A 80 4.65 5.17 -6.92
CA THR A 80 5.84 4.56 -6.29
C THR A 80 6.61 5.63 -5.54
N HIS A 81 7.68 5.29 -4.83
CA HIS A 81 8.57 6.28 -4.23
C HIS A 81 10.04 5.99 -4.50
N GLY A 82 10.85 7.04 -4.55
CA GLY A 82 12.28 6.97 -4.81
C GLY A 82 12.99 8.29 -4.50
N HIS A 83 14.31 8.21 -4.28
CA HIS A 83 15.15 9.40 -4.14
C HIS A 83 15.72 9.77 -5.49
N LEU A 84 15.35 10.93 -6.02
CA LEU A 84 15.93 11.44 -7.24
C LEU A 84 17.23 12.20 -6.97
N THR A 85 18.14 12.13 -7.93
CA THR A 85 19.37 12.92 -7.92
C THR A 85 19.07 14.39 -8.22
N GLU A 86 19.98 15.29 -7.84
CA GLU A 86 19.82 16.74 -8.05
C GLU A 86 19.76 17.16 -9.53
N ASP A 87 20.35 16.36 -10.43
CA ASP A 87 20.33 16.56 -11.88
C ASP A 87 19.04 16.03 -12.56
N SER A 88 18.13 15.42 -11.79
CA SER A 88 16.83 14.98 -12.30
C SER A 88 15.87 16.14 -12.54
N GLN A 89 15.04 16.03 -13.57
CA GLN A 89 14.01 17.04 -13.84
C GLN A 89 12.86 16.93 -12.81
N SER A 90 12.76 17.92 -11.93
CA SER A 90 11.82 17.93 -10.80
C SER A 90 10.49 18.63 -11.08
N SER A 91 10.18 18.90 -12.35
CA SER A 91 8.86 19.40 -12.76
C SER A 91 7.77 18.41 -12.36
N TYR A 92 6.52 18.88 -12.29
CA TYR A 92 5.41 18.00 -11.94
C TYR A 92 5.22 16.86 -12.94
N ILE A 93 5.51 17.12 -14.22
CA ILE A 93 5.54 16.13 -15.29
C ILE A 93 6.97 16.06 -15.81
N SER A 94 7.51 14.85 -15.92
CA SER A 94 8.86 14.60 -16.43
C SER A 94 8.91 13.29 -17.21
N HIS A 95 9.85 13.17 -18.16
CA HIS A 95 10.11 11.91 -18.81
C HIS A 95 11.08 11.04 -18.00
N VAL A 96 10.90 9.73 -18.04
CA VAL A 96 11.72 8.77 -17.26
C VAL A 96 13.21 8.79 -17.59
N HIS A 97 13.61 9.27 -18.77
CA HIS A 97 15.02 9.39 -19.14
C HIS A 97 15.71 10.61 -18.51
N ASP A 98 14.92 11.58 -18.04
CA ASP A 98 15.38 12.77 -17.31
C ASP A 98 15.36 12.56 -15.78
N LEU A 99 15.11 11.32 -15.33
CA LEU A 99 15.03 10.94 -13.92
C LEU A 99 16.13 9.91 -13.61
N TYR A 100 16.88 10.18 -12.56
CA TYR A 100 17.93 9.32 -12.05
C TYR A 100 17.72 9.07 -10.56
N ILE A 101 17.98 7.83 -10.13
CA ILE A 101 17.78 7.40 -8.75
C ILE A 101 19.10 7.48 -8.01
N VAL A 102 19.10 8.01 -6.79
CA VAL A 102 20.26 7.96 -5.90
C VAL A 102 20.48 6.51 -5.46
N ASP A 103 21.57 5.90 -5.92
CA ASP A 103 21.92 4.52 -5.57
C ASP A 103 22.07 4.32 -4.06
N GLY A 104 21.49 3.23 -3.55
CA GLY A 104 21.56 2.87 -2.13
C GLY A 104 20.82 3.81 -1.17
N SER A 105 20.08 4.80 -1.69
CA SER A 105 19.34 5.74 -0.84
C SER A 105 18.35 5.03 0.08
N PRO A 106 18.30 5.40 1.39
CA PRO A 106 17.29 4.88 2.32
C PRO A 106 15.87 5.38 2.04
N LEU A 107 15.70 6.28 1.07
CA LEU A 107 14.38 6.74 0.63
C LEU A 107 13.84 5.96 -0.58
N ASN A 108 14.69 5.12 -1.19
CA ASN A 108 14.24 4.21 -2.24
C ASN A 108 13.32 3.13 -1.67
N CYS A 109 12.44 2.61 -2.52
CA CYS A 109 11.58 1.51 -2.16
C CYS A 109 12.37 0.27 -1.80
N GLY A 110 12.08 -0.32 -0.63
CA GLY A 110 12.69 -1.57 -0.18
C GLY A 110 12.42 -2.74 -1.14
N MET A 111 11.38 -2.63 -1.97
CA MET A 111 11.03 -3.64 -2.98
C MET A 111 11.99 -3.71 -4.17
N LEU A 112 12.99 -2.82 -4.28
CA LEU A 112 14.16 -3.03 -5.14
C LEU A 112 14.89 -4.35 -4.81
N GLY A 113 14.84 -4.79 -3.55
CA GLY A 113 15.43 -6.03 -3.07
C GLY A 113 14.41 -7.14 -2.75
N ALA A 114 13.19 -7.08 -3.30
CA ALA A 114 12.12 -8.01 -2.91
C ALA A 114 12.44 -9.49 -3.21
N SER A 115 13.18 -9.78 -4.28
CA SER A 115 13.60 -11.16 -4.57
C SER A 115 14.55 -11.71 -3.49
N ALA A 116 15.36 -10.87 -2.84
CA ALA A 116 16.18 -11.30 -1.69
C ALA A 116 15.28 -11.64 -0.49
N VAL A 117 14.27 -10.80 -0.22
CA VAL A 117 13.24 -11.10 0.80
C VAL A 117 12.52 -12.41 0.49
N ALA A 118 12.19 -12.68 -0.78
CA ALA A 118 11.55 -13.91 -1.19
C ALA A 118 12.43 -15.15 -0.92
N VAL A 119 13.72 -15.07 -1.19
CA VAL A 119 14.69 -16.14 -0.84
C VAL A 119 14.74 -16.35 0.67
N GLU A 120 14.81 -15.28 1.46
CA GLU A 120 14.79 -15.38 2.93
C GLU A 120 13.49 -16.03 3.46
N ILE A 121 12.36 -15.81 2.77
CA ILE A 121 11.08 -16.46 3.08
C ILE A 121 11.13 -17.95 2.72
N GLU A 122 11.65 -18.33 1.55
CA GLU A 122 11.83 -19.74 1.17
C GLU A 122 12.71 -20.49 2.17
N GLU A 123 13.87 -19.91 2.51
CA GLU A 123 14.77 -20.46 3.54
C GLU A 123 14.01 -20.69 4.86
N MET A 124 13.24 -19.69 5.30
CA MET A 124 12.45 -19.81 6.53
C MET A 124 11.36 -20.90 6.44
N ILE A 125 10.70 -21.06 5.29
CA ILE A 125 9.70 -22.11 5.10
C ILE A 125 10.36 -23.49 5.23
N VAL A 126 11.55 -23.67 4.65
CA VAL A 126 12.30 -24.93 4.74
C VAL A 126 12.82 -25.19 6.17
N GLU A 127 13.20 -24.15 6.90
CA GLU A 127 13.66 -24.25 8.30
C GLU A 127 12.51 -24.60 9.26
N GLU A 128 11.40 -23.84 9.21
CA GLU A 128 10.27 -23.98 10.12
C GLU A 128 9.35 -25.15 9.77
N GLN A 129 9.39 -25.57 8.50
CA GLN A 129 8.65 -26.70 7.96
C GLN A 129 7.15 -26.68 8.30
N PRO A 130 6.42 -25.61 7.91
CA PRO A 130 5.02 -25.46 8.26
C PRO A 130 4.19 -26.63 7.72
N GLU A 131 3.10 -26.93 8.42
CA GLU A 131 2.11 -27.90 7.97
C GLU A 131 0.94 -27.19 7.30
N ILE A 132 0.54 -27.66 6.12
CA ILE A 132 -0.67 -27.22 5.42
C ILE A 132 -1.66 -28.37 5.28
N GLN A 133 -2.94 -28.05 5.18
CA GLN A 133 -3.98 -29.03 4.89
C GLN A 133 -4.50 -28.85 3.46
N VAL A 134 -4.36 -29.89 2.65
CA VAL A 134 -4.83 -29.93 1.26
C VAL A 134 -5.73 -31.15 1.08
N ARG A 135 -7.00 -30.93 0.71
CA ARG A 135 -7.99 -32.00 0.44
C ARG A 135 -8.08 -33.02 1.59
N GLY A 136 -8.08 -32.54 2.83
CA GLY A 136 -8.15 -33.36 4.04
C GLY A 136 -6.84 -34.04 4.46
N LYS A 137 -5.77 -33.96 3.65
CA LYS A 137 -4.44 -34.49 3.99
C LYS A 137 -3.52 -33.38 4.51
N LYS A 138 -2.68 -33.72 5.48
CA LYS A 138 -1.64 -32.81 5.98
C LYS A 138 -0.33 -33.01 5.21
N TYR A 139 0.29 -31.91 4.83
CA TYR A 139 1.58 -31.89 4.15
C TYR A 139 2.54 -31.01 4.95
N LYS A 140 3.73 -31.55 5.23
CA LYS A 140 4.84 -30.79 5.79
C LYS A 140 5.69 -30.23 4.65
N ILE A 141 5.99 -28.94 4.68
CA ILE A 141 6.78 -28.28 3.64
C ILE A 141 8.26 -28.36 4.02
N ILE A 142 9.06 -29.15 3.31
CA ILE A 142 10.48 -29.40 3.63
C ILE A 142 11.42 -29.14 2.44
N ASN A 143 10.90 -28.78 1.27
CA ASN A 143 11.68 -28.48 0.07
C ASN A 143 10.87 -27.67 -0.96
N ASP A 144 11.54 -27.21 -2.01
CA ASP A 144 10.98 -26.39 -3.10
C ASP A 144 9.79 -27.04 -3.81
N THR A 145 9.80 -28.37 -3.98
CA THR A 145 8.67 -29.07 -4.62
C THR A 145 7.40 -28.91 -3.79
N GLN A 146 7.52 -28.94 -2.46
CA GLN A 146 6.40 -28.75 -1.56
C GLN A 146 6.04 -27.28 -1.40
N ILE A 147 7.01 -26.35 -1.48
CA ILE A 147 6.72 -24.91 -1.55
C ILE A 147 5.86 -24.63 -2.78
N LYS A 148 6.27 -25.12 -3.95
CA LYS A 148 5.48 -24.98 -5.19
C LYS A 148 4.09 -25.60 -5.08
N MET A 149 3.96 -26.77 -4.45
CA MET A 149 2.65 -27.36 -4.15
C MET A 149 1.81 -26.46 -3.23
N MET A 150 2.40 -25.88 -2.18
CA MET A 150 1.72 -24.95 -1.29
C MET A 150 1.23 -23.72 -2.05
N LEU A 151 2.09 -23.10 -2.87
CA LEU A 151 1.71 -21.97 -3.74
C LEU A 151 0.53 -22.32 -4.64
N LYS A 152 0.54 -23.50 -5.23
CA LYS A 152 -0.53 -23.95 -6.13
C LYS A 152 -1.85 -24.21 -5.41
N GLU A 153 -1.83 -24.97 -4.31
CA GLU A 153 -3.05 -25.41 -3.64
C GLU A 153 -3.61 -24.37 -2.66
N VAL A 154 -2.79 -23.50 -2.09
CA VAL A 154 -3.21 -22.45 -1.15
C VAL A 154 -3.36 -21.09 -1.83
N TYR A 155 -2.37 -20.69 -2.62
CA TYR A 155 -2.29 -19.35 -3.22
C TYR A 155 -2.73 -19.30 -4.70
N ALA A 156 -3.20 -20.42 -5.25
CA ALA A 156 -3.59 -20.56 -6.66
C ALA A 156 -2.49 -20.10 -7.65
N TYR A 157 -1.22 -20.32 -7.30
CA TYR A 157 -0.07 -19.89 -8.07
C TYR A 157 0.81 -21.07 -8.48
N ASP A 158 1.01 -21.27 -9.79
CA ASP A 158 1.86 -22.33 -10.34
C ASP A 158 3.21 -21.78 -10.78
N GLY A 159 4.14 -21.65 -9.83
CA GLY A 159 5.48 -21.08 -10.04
C GLY A 159 6.36 -21.22 -8.81
N TYR A 160 7.47 -20.49 -8.76
CA TYR A 160 8.36 -20.42 -7.60
C TYR A 160 8.05 -19.22 -6.71
N LEU A 161 8.37 -19.29 -5.40
CA LEU A 161 8.10 -18.18 -4.48
C LEU A 161 9.09 -17.05 -4.79
N ALA A 162 10.38 -17.36 -4.77
CA ALA A 162 11.42 -16.42 -5.18
C ALA A 162 11.60 -16.41 -6.70
N GLY A 163 11.63 -15.21 -7.27
CA GLY A 163 11.92 -15.00 -8.70
C GLY A 163 10.70 -14.99 -9.62
N ASP A 164 9.58 -15.61 -9.21
CA ASP A 164 8.33 -15.60 -10.00
C ASP A 164 7.16 -14.95 -9.23
N TRP A 165 6.80 -15.47 -8.04
CA TRP A 165 5.64 -14.99 -7.29
C TRP A 165 5.88 -13.63 -6.62
N ILE A 166 7.07 -13.45 -6.05
CA ILE A 166 7.57 -12.19 -5.51
C ILE A 166 8.77 -11.76 -6.36
N THR A 167 8.64 -10.64 -7.06
CA THR A 167 9.70 -10.07 -7.89
C THR A 167 10.17 -8.71 -7.37
N SER A 168 11.46 -8.44 -7.54
CA SER A 168 12.02 -7.11 -7.29
C SER A 168 11.50 -6.08 -8.28
N ILE A 169 11.54 -4.82 -7.84
CA ILE A 169 11.49 -3.70 -8.77
C ILE A 169 12.80 -3.69 -9.55
N ASP A 170 12.75 -4.00 -10.85
CA ASP A 170 13.96 -4.01 -11.70
C ASP A 170 14.58 -2.61 -11.82
N LEU A 171 13.73 -1.61 -12.10
CA LEU A 171 14.16 -0.25 -12.32
C LEU A 171 13.10 0.73 -11.82
N LEU A 172 13.40 1.39 -10.68
CA LEU A 172 12.46 2.23 -9.96
C LEU A 172 11.85 3.35 -10.83
N ARG A 173 12.68 4.01 -11.66
CA ARG A 173 12.22 5.12 -12.51
C ARG A 173 11.20 4.73 -13.59
N THR A 174 11.19 3.47 -14.02
CA THR A 174 10.23 2.94 -15.00
C THR A 174 9.11 2.12 -14.37
N HIS A 175 9.25 1.77 -13.09
CA HIS A 175 8.30 0.92 -12.38
C HIS A 175 6.86 1.44 -12.41
N PRO A 176 6.56 2.74 -12.16
CA PRO A 176 5.17 3.23 -12.27
C PRO A 176 4.55 3.00 -13.64
N ARG A 177 5.33 3.17 -14.73
CA ARG A 177 4.85 2.92 -16.09
C ARG A 177 4.57 1.45 -16.33
N HIS A 178 5.46 0.58 -15.85
CA HIS A 178 5.26 -0.86 -15.95
C HIS A 178 3.99 -1.30 -15.23
N GLN A 179 3.80 -0.85 -13.99
CA GLN A 179 2.59 -1.14 -13.21
C GLN A 179 1.32 -0.57 -13.85
N ARG A 180 1.39 0.63 -14.45
CA ARG A 180 0.30 1.19 -15.25
C ARG A 180 -0.08 0.26 -16.41
N THR A 181 0.89 -0.21 -17.20
CA THR A 181 0.63 -1.14 -18.30
C THR A 181 0.02 -2.46 -17.83
N LEU A 182 0.44 -2.99 -16.67
CA LEU A 182 -0.17 -4.17 -16.08
C LEU A 182 -1.63 -3.93 -15.72
N LEU A 183 -1.94 -2.78 -15.09
CA LEU A 183 -3.30 -2.42 -14.74
C LEU A 183 -4.18 -2.20 -15.99
N GLU A 184 -3.68 -1.50 -17.00
CA GLU A 184 -4.39 -1.28 -18.27
C GLU A 184 -4.77 -2.62 -18.94
N LYS A 185 -3.85 -3.58 -18.97
CA LYS A 185 -4.10 -4.93 -19.49
C LYS A 185 -5.13 -5.68 -18.65
N ALA A 186 -5.05 -5.59 -17.32
CA ALA A 186 -6.01 -6.22 -16.43
C ALA A 186 -7.43 -5.65 -16.62
N ILE A 187 -7.56 -4.32 -16.72
CA ILE A 187 -8.83 -3.64 -16.98
C ILE A 187 -9.40 -4.03 -18.35
N ALA A 188 -8.57 -4.04 -19.40
CA ALA A 188 -9.03 -4.43 -20.73
C ALA A 188 -9.54 -5.88 -20.80
N GLY A 189 -8.98 -6.76 -19.97
CA GLY A 189 -9.39 -8.16 -19.85
C GLY A 189 -10.61 -8.41 -18.95
N ASP A 190 -10.96 -7.48 -18.06
CA ASP A 190 -12.07 -7.62 -17.12
C ASP A 190 -13.38 -7.03 -17.71
N PRO A 191 -14.46 -7.82 -17.86
CA PRO A 191 -15.72 -7.36 -18.45
C PRO A 191 -16.40 -6.19 -17.71
N GLU A 192 -16.19 -6.09 -16.40
CA GLU A 192 -16.83 -5.08 -15.55
C GLU A 192 -15.99 -3.81 -15.48
N LEU A 193 -14.66 -3.92 -15.43
CA LEU A 193 -13.79 -2.75 -15.38
C LEU A 193 -13.67 -2.03 -16.73
N LYS A 194 -13.64 -2.78 -17.84
CA LYS A 194 -13.42 -2.19 -19.18
C LYS A 194 -14.48 -1.17 -19.60
N VAL A 195 -15.68 -1.24 -19.03
CA VAL A 195 -16.81 -0.35 -19.37
C VAL A 195 -16.81 0.95 -18.56
N LEU A 196 -15.95 1.07 -17.55
CA LEU A 196 -15.92 2.20 -16.61
C LEU A 196 -15.05 3.38 -17.08
N GLU A 197 -14.40 3.27 -18.25
CA GLU A 197 -13.52 4.31 -18.82
C GLU A 197 -12.48 4.82 -17.80
N ILE A 198 -11.85 3.88 -17.07
CA ILE A 198 -10.94 4.19 -15.97
C ILE A 198 -9.71 4.96 -16.47
N GLN A 199 -9.46 6.12 -15.86
CA GLN A 199 -8.31 6.97 -16.16
C GLN A 199 -7.16 6.64 -15.20
N ILE A 200 -5.99 6.28 -15.74
CA ILE A 200 -4.85 5.79 -14.94
C ILE A 200 -3.67 6.75 -15.07
N THR A 201 -3.19 7.25 -13.93
CA THR A 201 -1.97 8.06 -13.85
C THR A 201 -0.85 7.28 -13.18
N CYS A 202 0.40 7.66 -13.43
CA CYS A 202 1.51 7.08 -12.70
C CYS A 202 2.67 8.06 -12.43
N GLY A 203 3.29 7.91 -11.26
CA GLY A 203 4.32 8.82 -10.78
C GLY A 203 5.25 8.25 -9.73
N ILE A 204 6.29 9.02 -9.42
CA ILE A 204 7.30 8.75 -8.39
C ILE A 204 7.19 9.86 -7.35
N GLN A 205 6.85 9.47 -6.13
CA GLN A 205 6.91 10.34 -4.96
C GLN A 205 8.34 10.40 -4.46
N ASP A 206 8.93 11.59 -4.50
CA ASP A 206 10.24 11.84 -3.90
C ASP A 206 10.04 12.47 -2.51
N TYR A 207 10.45 11.75 -1.47
CA TYR A 207 10.37 12.22 -0.09
C TYR A 207 11.48 13.21 0.28
N ALA A 208 12.55 13.34 -0.50
CA ALA A 208 13.54 14.40 -0.32
C ALA A 208 13.06 15.72 -0.93
N LEU A 209 12.34 15.64 -2.07
CA LEU A 209 11.75 16.81 -2.73
C LEU A 209 10.34 17.17 -2.24
N HIS A 210 9.71 16.28 -1.46
CA HIS A 210 8.32 16.36 -1.03
C HIS A 210 7.34 16.58 -2.19
N ALA A 211 7.55 15.84 -3.26
CA ALA A 211 6.82 16.06 -4.51
C ALA A 211 6.57 14.76 -5.27
N LEU A 212 5.35 14.61 -5.78
CA LEU A 212 5.05 13.65 -6.83
C LEU A 212 5.55 14.18 -8.17
N ILE A 213 6.26 13.33 -8.92
CA ILE A 213 6.63 13.58 -10.31
C ILE A 213 5.89 12.56 -11.17
N ARG A 214 4.97 13.06 -12.00
CA ARG A 214 4.24 12.27 -12.97
C ARG A 214 5.18 11.85 -14.10
N VAL A 215 5.16 10.55 -14.40
CA VAL A 215 5.98 9.95 -15.46
C VAL A 215 5.12 9.47 -16.62
N ASP A 216 3.87 9.91 -16.70
CA ASP A 216 2.88 9.52 -17.69
C ASP A 216 2.59 10.62 -18.73
N ASP A 217 3.51 11.57 -18.87
CA ASP A 217 3.37 12.72 -19.78
C ASP A 217 2.25 13.69 -19.40
N GLY A 218 1.69 13.57 -18.19
CA GLY A 218 0.56 14.39 -17.75
C GLY A 218 -0.79 13.89 -18.28
N GLU A 219 -0.81 12.76 -18.98
CA GLU A 219 -2.03 12.18 -19.56
C GLU A 219 -2.43 10.88 -18.84
N PRO A 220 -3.68 10.80 -18.34
CA PRO A 220 -4.78 11.76 -18.47
C PRO A 220 -4.64 12.97 -17.52
N HIS A 221 -5.27 14.09 -17.85
CA HIS A 221 -5.45 15.20 -16.91
C HIS A 221 -6.39 14.79 -15.76
N VAL A 222 -6.01 15.02 -14.50
CA VAL A 222 -6.81 14.64 -13.33
C VAL A 222 -6.95 15.81 -12.37
N PRO A 223 -8.00 16.65 -12.54
CA PRO A 223 -8.10 17.95 -11.87
C PRO A 223 -7.93 17.91 -10.35
N PHE A 224 -8.63 16.97 -9.69
CA PHE A 224 -8.57 16.85 -8.23
C PHE A 224 -7.16 16.49 -7.76
N TRP A 225 -6.56 15.43 -8.32
CA TRP A 225 -5.26 14.96 -7.88
C TRP A 225 -4.14 15.94 -8.22
N ASP A 226 -4.19 16.54 -9.41
CA ASP A 226 -3.23 17.56 -9.84
C ASP A 226 -3.29 18.79 -8.91
N ALA A 227 -4.49 19.20 -8.47
CA ALA A 227 -4.67 20.28 -7.50
C ALA A 227 -4.13 19.93 -6.10
N VAL A 228 -4.38 18.71 -5.61
CA VAL A 228 -3.82 18.22 -4.34
C VAL A 228 -2.29 18.28 -4.38
N GLN A 229 -1.67 17.77 -5.44
CA GLN A 229 -0.21 17.76 -5.57
C GLN A 229 0.39 19.16 -5.67
N LEU A 230 -0.31 20.09 -6.32
CA LEU A 230 0.10 21.50 -6.36
C LEU A 230 0.06 22.13 -4.97
N GLU A 231 -0.98 21.86 -4.18
CA GLU A 231 -1.12 22.39 -2.82
C GLU A 231 -0.04 21.81 -1.90
N ILE A 232 0.26 20.51 -1.97
CA ILE A 232 1.38 19.89 -1.22
C ILE A 232 2.71 20.60 -1.56
N ARG A 233 3.02 20.80 -2.85
CA ARG A 233 4.23 21.50 -3.29
C ARG A 233 4.30 22.94 -2.76
N LYS A 234 3.16 23.63 -2.65
CA LYS A 234 3.07 24.98 -2.09
C LYS A 234 3.36 25.00 -0.59
N HIS A 235 2.81 24.06 0.17
CA HIS A 235 3.07 23.92 1.60
C HIS A 235 4.54 23.59 1.89
N ALA A 236 5.14 22.67 1.13
CA ALA A 236 6.53 22.28 1.28
C ALA A 236 7.51 23.47 1.17
N LYS A 237 7.21 24.44 0.32
CA LYS A 237 8.05 25.64 0.11
C LYS A 237 7.83 26.72 1.18
N ASN A 238 6.58 26.93 1.60
CA ASN A 238 6.17 28.17 2.26
C ASN A 238 5.81 28.02 3.76
N ASP A 239 5.51 26.82 4.25
CA ASP A 239 5.06 26.63 5.64
C ASP A 239 6.18 26.11 6.55
N ARG A 240 6.43 26.80 7.67
CA ARG A 240 7.44 26.39 8.66
C ARG A 240 7.05 25.12 9.41
N LYS A 241 5.78 24.93 9.78
CA LYS A 241 5.32 23.71 10.44
C LYS A 241 5.31 22.53 9.46
N GLY A 242 4.90 22.79 8.21
CA GLY A 242 5.03 21.83 7.12
C GLY A 242 6.48 21.34 6.98
N LYS A 243 7.46 22.24 7.00
CA LYS A 243 8.89 21.87 6.90
C LYS A 243 9.36 20.88 7.97
N GLU A 244 8.94 21.01 9.22
CA GLU A 244 9.36 20.09 10.28
C GLU A 244 8.79 18.67 10.06
N LEU A 245 7.51 18.55 9.71
CA LEU A 245 6.88 17.26 9.39
C LEU A 245 7.51 16.60 8.15
N LEU A 246 7.82 17.42 7.15
CA LEU A 246 8.46 16.97 5.91
C LEU A 246 9.90 16.49 6.16
N ILE A 247 10.67 17.14 7.06
CA ILE A 247 11.98 16.64 7.48
C ILE A 247 11.89 15.23 8.07
N ASP A 248 10.83 14.90 8.83
CA ASP A 248 10.64 13.54 9.34
C ASP A 248 10.27 12.54 8.24
N GLN A 249 9.50 12.99 7.24
CA GLN A 249 9.19 12.22 6.05
C GLN A 249 10.43 11.91 5.20
N SER A 250 11.44 12.80 5.16
CA SER A 250 12.67 12.62 4.39
C SER A 250 13.75 11.78 5.10
N LYS A 251 13.43 11.15 6.25
CA LYS A 251 14.37 10.28 6.98
C LYS A 251 14.26 8.82 6.53
N LYS A 252 15.26 8.01 6.88
CA LYS A 252 15.18 6.55 6.75
C LYS A 252 13.95 6.05 7.51
N GLN A 253 13.19 5.17 6.88
CA GLN A 253 11.96 4.66 7.48
C GLN A 253 12.23 3.93 8.80
N LYS A 254 11.55 4.34 9.87
CA LYS A 254 11.63 3.70 11.19
C LYS A 254 10.26 3.74 11.90
N PRO A 255 9.28 2.96 11.41
CA PRO A 255 7.96 2.89 11.99
C PRO A 255 7.99 2.36 13.42
N LEU A 256 6.97 2.70 14.20
CA LEU A 256 6.80 2.22 15.57
C LEU A 256 5.98 0.93 15.63
N ALA A 257 5.13 0.70 14.63
CA ALA A 257 4.28 -0.48 14.49
C ALA A 257 3.92 -0.74 13.03
N GLY A 258 3.50 -1.97 12.73
CA GLY A 258 2.78 -2.28 11.49
C GLY A 258 1.27 -2.18 11.67
N LEU A 259 0.56 -2.08 10.54
CA LEU A 259 -0.90 -2.07 10.46
C LEU A 259 -1.36 -2.94 9.30
N LEU A 260 -2.29 -3.85 9.59
CA LEU A 260 -3.14 -4.50 8.60
C LEU A 260 -4.55 -3.97 8.78
N SER A 261 -5.09 -3.31 7.75
CA SER A 261 -6.46 -2.80 7.78
C SER A 261 -7.19 -3.03 6.47
N MET A 262 -8.50 -2.82 6.50
CA MET A 262 -9.26 -2.66 5.26
C MET A 262 -8.79 -1.39 4.52
N SER A 263 -9.00 -1.34 3.20
CA SER A 263 -8.90 -0.08 2.45
C SER A 263 -9.97 0.89 2.95
N ASP A 264 -9.58 2.12 3.28
CA ASP A 264 -10.47 3.12 3.85
C ASP A 264 -10.72 4.27 2.85
N PRO A 265 -11.99 4.58 2.48
CA PRO A 265 -12.38 5.72 1.63
C PRO A 265 -11.92 7.09 2.12
N ARG A 266 -11.52 7.22 3.38
CA ARG A 266 -11.14 8.50 3.98
C ARG A 266 -9.71 8.52 4.52
N GLN A 267 -8.93 7.47 4.27
CA GLN A 267 -7.57 7.29 4.79
C GLN A 267 -7.43 7.42 6.32
N THR A 268 -8.55 7.32 7.05
CA THR A 268 -8.56 7.57 8.49
C THR A 268 -7.98 6.42 9.29
N SER A 269 -8.09 5.17 8.82
CA SER A 269 -7.60 3.99 9.53
C SER A 269 -6.13 4.13 9.94
N ARG A 270 -5.27 4.61 9.04
CA ARG A 270 -3.84 4.78 9.33
C ARG A 270 -3.60 5.85 10.40
N ARG A 271 -4.33 6.96 10.33
CA ARG A 271 -4.24 8.06 11.29
C ARG A 271 -4.76 7.66 12.67
N TYR A 272 -5.92 7.01 12.71
CA TYR A 272 -6.51 6.53 13.95
C TYR A 272 -5.65 5.46 14.61
N ALA A 273 -5.14 4.49 13.85
CA ALA A 273 -4.22 3.49 14.35
C ALA A 273 -2.92 4.11 14.90
N ALA A 274 -2.33 5.08 14.20
CA ALA A 274 -1.15 5.79 14.67
C ALA A 274 -1.39 6.48 16.02
N ASN A 275 -2.47 7.26 16.13
CA ASN A 275 -2.84 7.95 17.38
C ASN A 275 -3.18 6.97 18.50
N TYR A 276 -3.90 5.88 18.20
CA TYR A 276 -4.19 4.82 19.16
C TYR A 276 -2.91 4.18 19.70
N TYR A 277 -1.97 3.85 18.82
CA TYR A 277 -0.72 3.21 19.20
C TYR A 277 0.18 4.13 20.05
N MET A 278 0.28 5.41 19.68
CA MET A 278 1.02 6.39 20.48
C MET A 278 0.44 6.50 21.90
N LYS A 279 -0.89 6.56 22.05
CA LYS A 279 -1.56 6.54 23.36
C LYS A 279 -1.29 5.25 24.13
N LEU A 280 -1.41 4.09 23.48
CA LEU A 280 -1.15 2.78 24.08
C LEU A 280 0.28 2.66 24.63
N LYS A 281 1.24 3.34 23.98
CA LYS A 281 2.66 3.35 24.37
C LYS A 281 3.06 4.57 25.20
N GLU A 282 2.11 5.40 25.60
CA GLU A 282 2.35 6.65 26.36
C GLU A 282 3.34 7.60 25.68
N ILE A 283 3.33 7.63 24.35
CA ILE A 283 4.15 8.52 23.53
C ILE A 283 3.41 9.85 23.38
N GLU A 284 4.03 10.95 23.81
CA GLU A 284 3.46 12.30 23.66
C GLU A 284 3.26 12.64 22.17
N HIS A 285 2.08 13.16 21.85
CA HIS A 285 1.74 13.55 20.47
C HIS A 285 0.70 14.68 20.45
N THR A 286 0.66 15.44 19.36
CA THR A 286 -0.26 16.60 19.18
C THR A 286 -1.63 16.21 18.63
N GLY A 287 -1.80 14.97 18.17
CA GLY A 287 -2.99 14.48 17.46
C GLY A 287 -2.89 14.59 15.93
N ASP A 288 -1.91 15.34 15.42
CA ASP A 288 -1.54 15.38 14.01
C ASP A 288 -0.88 14.07 13.59
N TYR A 289 -1.02 13.70 12.32
CA TYR A 289 -0.36 12.51 11.81
C TYR A 289 1.14 12.77 11.59
N LEU A 290 1.98 12.05 12.33
CA LEU A 290 3.43 12.06 12.15
C LEU A 290 3.83 11.00 11.10
N PRO A 291 4.54 11.39 10.02
CA PRO A 291 5.21 10.43 9.12
C PRO A 291 6.09 9.47 9.92
N ASN A 292 6.40 8.30 9.35
CA ASN A 292 7.19 7.27 10.03
C ASN A 292 6.56 6.70 11.31
N THR A 293 5.24 6.82 11.53
CA THR A 293 4.61 6.16 12.69
C THR A 293 4.24 4.71 12.39
N VAL A 294 3.49 4.48 11.31
CA VAL A 294 2.87 3.18 11.02
C VAL A 294 3.24 2.71 9.62
N PHE A 295 3.75 1.48 9.51
CA PHE A 295 3.90 0.77 8.23
C PHE A 295 2.57 0.09 7.88
N ASN A 296 1.91 0.49 6.80
CA ASN A 296 0.51 0.11 6.56
C ASN A 296 0.35 -0.78 5.33
N MET A 297 -0.34 -1.91 5.49
CA MET A 297 -0.80 -2.78 4.41
C MET A 297 -2.32 -2.82 4.44
N THR A 298 -2.95 -2.61 3.29
CA THR A 298 -4.41 -2.59 3.20
C THR A 298 -4.92 -3.48 2.09
N GLY A 299 -6.10 -4.06 2.28
CA GLY A 299 -6.83 -4.69 1.18
C GLY A 299 -8.30 -4.87 1.49
N THR A 300 -9.14 -4.87 0.45
CA THR A 300 -10.61 -5.03 0.59
C THR A 300 -10.99 -6.47 0.95
N SER A 301 -10.06 -7.42 0.81
CA SER A 301 -10.28 -8.85 1.05
C SER A 301 -9.65 -9.36 2.35
N PHE A 302 -9.13 -8.46 3.19
CA PHE A 302 -8.44 -8.84 4.43
C PHE A 302 -9.38 -9.48 5.45
N ASP A 303 -10.68 -9.19 5.39
CA ASP A 303 -11.68 -9.75 6.28
C ASP A 303 -12.38 -11.01 5.77
N ILE A 304 -11.80 -11.68 4.77
CA ILE A 304 -12.25 -12.97 4.24
C ILE A 304 -11.32 -14.07 4.81
N PRO A 305 -11.71 -14.79 5.88
CA PRO A 305 -10.79 -15.64 6.66
C PRO A 305 -10.15 -16.82 5.91
N HIS A 306 -10.78 -17.29 4.84
CA HIS A 306 -10.40 -18.52 4.15
C HIS A 306 -9.67 -18.28 2.83
N THR A 307 -9.42 -17.01 2.47
CA THR A 307 -8.57 -16.67 1.32
C THR A 307 -7.20 -16.25 1.83
N PRO A 308 -6.11 -16.64 1.15
CA PRO A 308 -4.77 -16.23 1.54
C PRO A 308 -4.53 -14.72 1.32
N PHE A 309 -3.43 -14.22 1.85
CA PHE A 309 -2.89 -12.92 1.47
C PHE A 309 -2.12 -13.00 0.15
N GLY A 310 -2.07 -11.87 -0.57
CA GLY A 310 -1.28 -11.74 -1.79
C GLY A 310 0.24 -11.72 -1.51
N PRO A 311 1.07 -11.97 -2.55
CA PRO A 311 2.52 -12.08 -2.41
C PRO A 311 3.15 -10.84 -1.77
N TYR A 312 2.71 -9.65 -2.17
CA TYR A 312 3.31 -8.39 -1.70
C TYR A 312 2.82 -7.94 -0.32
N VAL A 313 1.67 -8.45 0.14
CA VAL A 313 1.26 -8.31 1.54
C VAL A 313 2.12 -9.22 2.42
N ILE A 314 2.35 -10.46 1.98
CA ILE A 314 3.21 -11.41 2.70
C ILE A 314 4.65 -10.90 2.77
N ALA A 315 5.21 -10.46 1.65
CA ALA A 315 6.55 -9.90 1.58
C ALA A 315 6.68 -8.62 2.43
N GLY A 316 5.69 -7.72 2.35
CA GLY A 316 5.64 -6.50 3.16
C GLY A 316 5.56 -6.79 4.65
N PHE A 317 4.74 -7.76 5.06
CA PHE A 317 4.60 -8.15 6.46
C PHE A 317 5.90 -8.77 6.99
N TYR A 318 6.50 -9.71 6.26
CA TYR A 318 7.80 -10.27 6.58
C TYR A 318 8.86 -9.18 6.71
N TYR A 319 8.95 -8.29 5.73
CA TYR A 319 9.90 -7.17 5.74
C TYR A 319 9.71 -6.28 6.98
N SER A 320 8.45 -5.98 7.33
CA SER A 320 8.15 -5.16 8.50
C SER A 320 8.64 -5.79 9.80
N ILE A 321 8.55 -7.11 9.94
CA ILE A 321 8.96 -7.80 11.16
C ILE A 321 10.48 -8.02 11.19
N LYS A 322 11.03 -8.59 10.11
CA LYS A 322 12.43 -9.01 10.03
C LYS A 322 13.39 -7.85 9.87
N HIS A 323 13.09 -6.92 8.95
CA HIS A 323 14.01 -5.86 8.54
C HIS A 323 13.74 -4.53 9.24
N LEU A 324 12.49 -4.25 9.61
CA LEU A 324 12.12 -3.05 10.38
C LEU A 324 11.98 -3.31 11.89
N GLY A 325 11.96 -4.58 12.33
CA GLY A 325 11.86 -4.93 13.75
C GLY A 325 10.48 -4.70 14.36
N LEU A 326 9.42 -4.64 13.56
CA LEU A 326 8.06 -4.34 14.02
C LEU A 326 7.38 -5.61 14.55
N THR A 327 7.60 -5.91 15.83
CA THR A 327 6.91 -7.03 16.50
C THR A 327 5.48 -6.69 16.90
N ASP A 328 5.16 -5.40 17.08
CA ASP A 328 3.78 -4.94 17.28
C ASP A 328 3.12 -4.68 15.91
N GLN A 329 2.05 -5.42 15.64
CA GLN A 329 1.29 -5.35 14.39
C GLN A 329 -0.18 -5.13 14.75
N MET A 330 -0.71 -3.94 14.47
CA MET A 330 -2.12 -3.64 14.66
C MET A 330 -2.95 -4.32 13.57
N VAL A 331 -4.06 -4.92 13.95
CA VAL A 331 -5.05 -5.52 13.06
C VAL A 331 -6.35 -4.75 13.25
N MET A 332 -6.75 -4.03 12.20
CA MET A 332 -7.82 -3.05 12.27
C MET A 332 -8.94 -3.34 11.27
N GLY A 333 -10.07 -3.83 11.79
CA GLY A 333 -11.34 -3.83 11.09
C GLY A 333 -12.18 -2.60 11.45
N TYR A 334 -13.29 -2.42 10.75
CA TYR A 334 -14.30 -1.42 11.10
C TYR A 334 -14.85 -1.68 12.51
N ASP A 335 -15.28 -2.91 12.77
CA ASP A 335 -15.80 -3.39 14.05
C ASP A 335 -15.07 -4.66 14.54
N GLN A 336 -15.41 -5.12 15.75
CA GLN A 336 -14.82 -6.31 16.36
C GLN A 336 -14.98 -7.57 15.50
N ASN A 337 -16.09 -7.71 14.78
CA ASN A 337 -16.34 -8.88 13.94
C ASN A 337 -15.39 -8.88 12.74
N GLN A 338 -15.20 -7.74 12.09
CA GLN A 338 -14.27 -7.59 10.98
C GLN A 338 -12.83 -7.79 11.45
N THR A 339 -12.44 -7.18 12.56
CA THR A 339 -11.11 -7.38 13.18
C THR A 339 -10.83 -8.87 13.47
N THR A 340 -11.82 -9.57 14.02
CA THR A 340 -11.72 -11.02 14.29
C THR A 340 -11.54 -11.83 13.01
N ARG A 341 -12.25 -11.49 11.92
CA ARG A 341 -12.08 -12.16 10.62
C ARG A 341 -10.70 -11.93 10.02
N ILE A 342 -10.14 -10.72 10.13
CA ILE A 342 -8.78 -10.44 9.66
C ILE A 342 -7.75 -11.27 10.44
N LEU A 343 -7.90 -11.36 11.77
CA LEU A 343 -7.06 -12.23 12.60
C LEU A 343 -7.17 -13.70 12.21
N GLN A 344 -8.39 -14.18 11.93
CA GLN A 344 -8.59 -15.54 11.45
C GLN A 344 -7.87 -15.77 10.12
N LYS A 345 -7.93 -14.80 9.19
CA LYS A 345 -7.19 -14.86 7.93
C LYS A 345 -5.68 -15.00 8.17
N ILE A 346 -5.10 -14.19 9.06
CA ILE A 346 -3.67 -14.30 9.45
C ILE A 346 -3.35 -15.68 10.02
N SER A 347 -4.24 -16.24 10.85
CA SER A 347 -4.04 -17.56 11.45
C SER A 347 -4.18 -18.72 10.45
N ASN A 348 -5.02 -18.55 9.42
CA ASN A 348 -5.32 -19.55 8.40
C ASN A 348 -4.31 -19.52 7.24
N ASP A 349 -3.70 -18.36 6.97
CA ASP A 349 -2.64 -18.23 5.98
C ASP A 349 -1.34 -18.88 6.51
N PRO A 350 -0.81 -19.94 5.86
CA PRO A 350 0.27 -20.73 6.42
C PRO A 350 1.58 -19.95 6.53
N ILE A 351 1.88 -19.05 5.58
CA ILE A 351 3.10 -18.25 5.60
C ILE A 351 2.98 -17.15 6.65
N MET A 352 1.86 -16.42 6.70
CA MET A 352 1.65 -15.35 7.69
C MET A 352 1.64 -15.90 9.12
N ASN A 353 0.93 -17.00 9.36
CA ASN A 353 0.87 -17.65 10.68
C ASN A 353 2.25 -18.15 11.13
N MET A 354 3.06 -18.67 10.20
CA MET A 354 4.44 -19.05 10.48
C MET A 354 5.27 -17.84 10.93
N PHE A 355 5.19 -16.71 10.22
CA PHE A 355 5.90 -15.49 10.62
C PHE A 355 5.47 -15.01 12.01
N VAL A 356 4.16 -14.97 12.28
CA VAL A 356 3.61 -14.56 13.58
C VAL A 356 4.21 -15.39 14.71
N LYS A 357 4.26 -16.72 14.54
CA LYS A 357 4.81 -17.64 15.55
C LYS A 357 6.32 -17.50 15.70
N LYS A 358 7.06 -17.53 14.58
CA LYS A 358 8.53 -17.49 14.56
C LYS A 358 9.08 -16.23 15.21
N PHE A 359 8.48 -15.08 14.90
CA PHE A 359 8.94 -13.78 15.40
C PHE A 359 8.21 -13.32 16.66
N LYS A 360 7.28 -14.13 17.20
CA LYS A 360 6.45 -13.78 18.35
C LYS A 360 5.75 -12.43 18.18
N VAL A 361 5.15 -12.25 17.01
CA VAL A 361 4.44 -11.01 16.65
C VAL A 361 3.25 -10.82 17.58
N ASN A 362 3.14 -9.63 18.15
CA ASN A 362 2.01 -9.19 18.94
C ASN A 362 0.96 -8.57 18.02
N LEU A 363 -0.12 -9.31 17.77
CA LEU A 363 -1.26 -8.85 16.98
C LEU A 363 -2.22 -8.05 17.87
N ILE A 364 -2.16 -6.72 17.76
CA ILE A 364 -2.97 -5.78 18.55
C ILE A 364 -4.30 -5.54 17.84
N GLN A 365 -5.40 -5.92 18.46
CA GLN A 365 -6.74 -5.71 17.90
C GLN A 365 -7.17 -4.26 18.06
N VAL A 366 -7.64 -3.66 16.97
CA VAL A 366 -8.15 -2.28 16.95
C VAL A 366 -9.44 -2.25 16.15
N ASN A 367 -10.48 -1.58 16.63
CA ASN A 367 -11.70 -1.38 15.86
C ASN A 367 -11.82 0.09 15.50
N GLN A 368 -12.06 0.38 14.23
CA GLN A 368 -12.17 1.76 13.76
C GLN A 368 -13.28 2.53 14.45
N ILE A 369 -14.45 1.90 14.67
CA ILE A 369 -15.60 2.54 15.32
C ILE A 369 -15.31 3.01 16.76
N ASP A 370 -14.34 2.41 17.44
CA ASP A 370 -13.97 2.77 18.81
C ASP A 370 -13.05 4.01 18.86
N LEU A 371 -12.56 4.47 17.70
CA LEU A 371 -11.58 5.56 17.57
C LEU A 371 -12.16 6.84 16.94
N VAL A 372 -13.38 6.77 16.40
CA VAL A 372 -14.08 7.88 15.72
C VAL A 372 -14.77 8.81 16.71
#